data_AF-A0A960MX62-F1
#
_entry.id   AF-A0A960MX62-F1
#
_cell.length_a   1.000
_cell.length_b   1.000
_cell.length_c   1.000
_cell.angle_alpha   90.00
_cell.angle_beta   90.00
_cell.angle_gamma   90.00
#
_symmetry.space_group_name_H-M   'P 1'
#
loop_
_entity.id
_entity.type
_entity.pdbx_description
1 polymer ?
#
loop_
_entity_poly.entity_id
_entity_poly.type
_entity_poly.pdbx_seq_one_letter_code
_entity_poly.pdbx_strand_id
1 'polypeptide(L)'
;WRDWVIQAFLENKPYDAFLVEQLAGDLLPNATDDQRAATGFLRNGMNTHEGGTIAEEYRVAYTVDKVDTVGTSILGLTLKCAQCHDHKYDPVSQKEFFQFFAFFNSSDEPGKGATNANTQPVMPYDPPFGAPEAQWASRLKELGDLLIHPDPRLVRQRAQWLESLPPPTVTANDNAPGFP
;
A
#
# COMPACT_ATOMS: atom_id res chain seq x y z
N TRP A 1 -2.06 3.62 8.17
CA TRP A 1 -2.85 2.43 8.53
C TRP A 1 -2.14 1.47 9.47
N ARG A 2 -1.08 0.72 9.06
CA ARG A 2 -0.41 -0.28 9.93
C ARG A 2 -0.09 0.25 11.33
N ASP A 3 0.56 1.41 11.39
CA ASP A 3 1.00 2.01 12.66
C ASP A 3 -0.20 2.43 13.52
N TRP A 4 -1.27 2.95 12.91
CA TRP A 4 -2.54 3.19 13.58
C TRP A 4 -3.14 1.90 14.17
N VAL A 5 -3.09 0.77 13.45
CA VAL A 5 -3.58 -0.53 13.98
C VAL A 5 -2.80 -0.91 15.23
N ILE A 6 -1.47 -0.88 15.17
CA ILE A 6 -0.62 -1.21 16.31
C ILE A 6 -0.96 -0.32 17.50
N GLN A 7 -1.11 0.99 17.29
CA GLN A 7 -1.46 1.95 18.34
C GLN A 7 -2.85 1.64 18.94
N ALA A 8 -3.85 1.36 18.11
CA ALA A 8 -5.20 1.03 18.56
C ALA A 8 -5.23 -0.21 19.47
N PHE A 9 -4.42 -1.23 19.17
CA PHE A 9 -4.27 -2.40 20.04
C PHE A 9 -3.54 -2.06 21.35
N LEU A 10 -2.45 -1.27 21.29
CA LEU A 10 -1.71 -0.86 22.49
C LEU A 10 -2.57 -0.01 23.45
N GLU A 11 -3.47 0.80 22.91
CA GLU A 11 -4.39 1.63 23.68
C GLU A 11 -5.64 0.88 24.17
N ASN A 12 -5.76 -0.41 23.85
CA ASN A 12 -6.97 -1.21 24.10
C ASN A 12 -8.24 -0.54 23.56
N LYS A 13 -8.18 0.00 22.34
CA LYS A 13 -9.32 0.65 21.69
C LYS A 13 -10.51 -0.33 21.66
N PRO A 14 -11.71 0.09 22.11
CA PRO A 14 -12.92 -0.71 22.00
C PRO A 14 -13.16 -1.16 20.55
N TYR A 15 -13.57 -2.42 20.37
CA TYR A 15 -13.66 -3.04 19.04
C TYR A 15 -14.70 -2.35 18.13
N ASP A 16 -15.80 -1.86 18.70
CA ASP A 16 -16.79 -1.06 18.00
C ASP A 16 -16.19 0.25 17.45
N ALA A 17 -15.43 0.98 18.27
CA ALA A 17 -14.71 2.17 17.82
C ALA A 17 -13.64 1.84 16.77
N PHE A 18 -12.90 0.74 16.96
CA PHE A 18 -11.92 0.23 15.98
C PHE A 18 -12.57 -0.03 14.62
N LEU A 19 -13.73 -0.71 14.59
CA LEU A 19 -14.46 -0.99 13.35
C LEU A 19 -15.01 0.29 12.70
N VAL A 20 -15.60 1.19 13.48
CA VAL A 20 -16.13 2.47 12.97
C VAL A 20 -15.02 3.29 12.32
N GLU A 21 -13.86 3.41 12.97
CA GLU A 21 -12.73 4.16 12.42
C GLU A 21 -12.18 3.51 11.12
N GLN A 22 -12.13 2.17 11.02
CA GLN A 22 -11.69 1.50 9.79
C GLN A 22 -12.68 1.63 8.61
N LEU A 23 -13.98 1.73 8.89
CA LEU A 23 -15.01 1.77 7.84
C LEU A 23 -15.40 3.18 7.43
N ALA A 24 -15.29 4.15 8.35
CA ALA A 24 -15.85 5.49 8.18
C ALA A 24 -15.11 6.56 9.02
N GLY A 25 -13.86 6.33 9.41
CA GLY A 25 -13.09 7.26 10.25
C GLY A 25 -12.92 8.65 9.64
N ASP A 26 -12.77 8.73 8.32
CA ASP A 26 -12.74 9.95 7.50
C ASP A 26 -14.08 10.69 7.42
N LEU A 27 -15.20 10.00 7.66
CA LEU A 27 -16.54 10.58 7.69
C LEU A 27 -16.97 11.06 9.08
N LEU A 28 -16.14 10.84 10.11
CA LEU A 28 -16.42 11.32 11.46
C LEU A 28 -16.38 12.86 11.54
N PRO A 29 -17.27 13.48 12.34
CA PRO A 29 -17.21 14.92 12.57
C PRO A 29 -15.84 15.32 13.16
N ASN A 30 -15.17 16.28 12.53
CA ASN A 30 -13.82 16.71 12.90
C ASN A 30 -12.81 15.56 12.97
N ALA A 31 -12.90 14.60 12.04
CA ALA A 31 -12.02 13.44 11.97
C ALA A 31 -10.53 13.83 12.09
N THR A 32 -9.86 13.24 13.06
CA THR A 32 -8.41 13.35 13.26
C THR A 32 -7.64 12.67 12.13
N ASP A 33 -6.35 12.99 11.98
CA ASP A 33 -5.53 12.35 10.96
C ASP A 33 -5.39 10.83 11.19
N ASP A 34 -5.37 10.39 12.44
CA ASP A 34 -5.39 8.97 12.80
C ASP A 34 -6.68 8.27 12.36
N GLN A 35 -7.84 8.90 12.60
CA GLN A 35 -9.13 8.34 12.16
C GLN A 35 -9.23 8.29 10.63
N ARG A 36 -8.71 9.30 9.92
CA ARG A 36 -8.64 9.27 8.45
C ARG A 36 -7.70 8.18 7.96
N ALA A 37 -6.54 8.02 8.61
CA ALA A 37 -5.58 6.96 8.31
C ALA A 37 -6.12 5.56 8.61
N ALA A 38 -7.08 5.42 9.54
CA ALA A 38 -7.79 4.19 9.85
C ALA A 38 -8.68 3.72 8.69
N THR A 39 -9.43 4.63 8.03
CA THR A 39 -10.23 4.31 6.83
C THR A 39 -9.36 3.73 5.70
N GLY A 40 -8.04 3.95 5.73
CA GLY A 40 -7.07 3.31 4.84
C GLY A 40 -7.19 1.77 4.78
N PHE A 41 -7.85 1.12 5.75
CA PHE A 41 -8.25 -0.28 5.69
C PHE A 41 -8.89 -0.65 4.34
N LEU A 42 -9.83 0.18 3.85
CA LEU A 42 -10.55 -0.02 2.59
C LEU A 42 -9.68 0.16 1.34
N ARG A 43 -8.41 0.55 1.51
CA ARG A 43 -7.46 0.85 0.42
C ARG A 43 -6.24 -0.07 0.42
N ASN A 44 -6.21 -1.05 1.33
CA ASN A 44 -5.15 -2.06 1.39
C ASN A 44 -5.33 -3.18 0.34
N GLY A 45 -6.41 -3.13 -0.45
CA GLY A 45 -6.64 -4.03 -1.58
C GLY A 45 -5.60 -3.87 -2.68
N MET A 46 -5.57 -4.83 -3.60
CA MET A 46 -4.62 -4.81 -4.72
C MET A 46 -4.95 -3.66 -5.68
N ASN A 47 -3.93 -2.87 -6.04
CA ASN A 47 -4.01 -1.89 -7.11
C ASN A 47 -3.12 -2.27 -8.30
N THR A 48 -3.46 -1.79 -9.49
CA THR A 48 -2.67 -2.04 -10.71
C THR A 48 -1.75 -0.87 -11.02
N HIS A 49 -0.51 -1.15 -11.41
CA HIS A 49 0.44 -0.16 -11.96
C HIS A 49 0.82 -0.47 -13.41
N GLU A 50 0.07 -1.39 -14.04
CA GLU A 50 0.32 -1.85 -15.39
C GLU A 50 -0.14 -0.82 -16.44
N GLY A 51 0.61 -0.71 -17.53
CA GLY A 51 0.19 0.09 -18.69
C GLY A 51 -0.93 -0.61 -19.46
N GLY A 52 -1.89 0.17 -19.98
CA GLY A 52 -2.98 -0.36 -20.82
C GLY A 52 -4.23 -0.83 -20.07
N THR A 53 -4.28 -0.65 -18.75
CA THR A 53 -5.47 -0.94 -17.93
C THR A 53 -6.60 0.03 -18.23
N ILE A 54 -7.84 -0.46 -18.24
CA ILE A 54 -9.04 0.39 -18.32
C ILE A 54 -9.38 0.89 -16.92
N ALA A 55 -9.27 2.21 -16.71
CA ALA A 55 -9.43 2.80 -15.39
C ALA A 55 -10.80 2.48 -14.76
N GLU A 56 -11.90 2.57 -15.52
CA GLU A 56 -13.22 2.30 -14.94
C GLU A 56 -13.40 0.84 -14.52
N GLU A 57 -12.83 -0.11 -15.26
CA GLU A 57 -12.89 -1.54 -14.92
C GLU A 57 -12.23 -1.82 -13.57
N TYR A 58 -11.03 -1.28 -13.36
CA TYR A 58 -10.31 -1.44 -12.10
C TYR A 58 -10.97 -0.67 -10.95
N ARG A 59 -11.55 0.50 -11.19
CA ARG A 59 -12.29 1.25 -10.16
C ARG A 59 -13.48 0.43 -9.63
N VAL A 60 -14.21 -0.23 -10.54
CA VAL A 60 -15.28 -1.17 -10.17
C VAL A 60 -14.71 -2.39 -9.44
N ALA A 61 -13.62 -2.99 -9.94
CA ALA A 61 -12.97 -4.14 -9.29
C ALA A 61 -12.52 -3.82 -7.85
N TYR A 62 -11.93 -2.65 -7.61
CA TYR A 62 -11.54 -2.20 -6.26
C TYR A 62 -12.75 -2.04 -5.34
N THR A 63 -13.89 -1.61 -5.89
CA THR A 63 -15.12 -1.45 -5.11
C THR A 63 -15.73 -2.81 -4.77
N VAL A 64 -15.68 -3.78 -5.69
CA VAL A 64 -16.03 -5.18 -5.41
C VAL A 64 -15.12 -5.78 -4.32
N ASP A 65 -13.82 -5.49 -4.37
CA ASP A 65 -12.85 -5.96 -3.38
C ASP A 65 -13.15 -5.43 -1.98
N LYS A 66 -13.58 -4.15 -1.85
CA LYS A 66 -14.05 -3.59 -0.57
C LYS A 66 -15.28 -4.31 -0.05
N VAL A 67 -16.26 -4.60 -0.91
CA VAL A 67 -17.46 -5.36 -0.54
C VAL A 67 -17.09 -6.74 0.00
N ASP A 68 -16.21 -7.46 -0.71
CA ASP A 68 -15.74 -8.78 -0.32
C ASP A 68 -14.96 -8.73 1.01
N THR A 69 -14.06 -7.75 1.13
CA THR A 69 -13.24 -7.55 2.32
C THR A 69 -14.11 -7.29 3.55
N VAL A 70 -15.04 -6.34 3.48
CA VAL A 70 -15.93 -6.02 4.61
C VAL A 70 -16.90 -7.17 4.89
N GLY A 71 -17.47 -7.78 3.85
CA GLY A 71 -18.33 -8.95 3.99
C GLY A 71 -17.64 -10.09 4.74
N THR A 72 -16.46 -10.49 4.28
CA THR A 72 -15.74 -11.64 4.82
C THR A 72 -15.11 -11.36 6.18
N SER A 73 -14.43 -10.22 6.34
CA SER A 73 -13.63 -9.96 7.55
C SER A 73 -14.41 -9.37 8.72
N ILE A 74 -15.52 -8.67 8.46
CA ILE A 74 -16.30 -7.97 9.50
C ILE A 74 -17.66 -8.62 9.69
N LEU A 75 -18.40 -8.89 8.61
CA LEU A 75 -19.74 -9.47 8.70
C LEU A 75 -19.72 -11.01 8.82
N GLY A 76 -18.60 -11.65 8.45
CA GLY A 76 -18.50 -13.11 8.39
C GLY A 76 -19.35 -13.73 7.27
N LEU A 77 -19.62 -12.98 6.20
CA LEU A 77 -20.46 -13.37 5.07
C LEU A 77 -19.66 -13.42 3.76
N THR A 78 -19.95 -14.41 2.90
CA THR A 78 -19.30 -14.54 1.59
C THR A 78 -20.02 -13.72 0.50
N LEU A 79 -20.14 -12.41 0.71
CA LEU A 79 -20.91 -11.52 -0.16
C LEU A 79 -20.47 -11.53 -1.63
N LYS A 80 -19.20 -11.83 -1.92
CA LYS A 80 -18.69 -11.90 -3.30
C LYS A 80 -19.42 -12.88 -4.21
N CYS A 81 -19.97 -13.97 -3.68
CA CYS A 81 -20.77 -14.88 -4.50
C CYS A 81 -22.04 -14.21 -5.03
N ALA A 82 -22.57 -13.22 -4.30
CA ALA A 82 -23.75 -12.47 -4.70
C ALA A 82 -23.49 -11.45 -5.85
N GLN A 83 -22.23 -11.28 -6.28
CA GLN A 83 -21.88 -10.36 -7.37
C GLN A 83 -22.57 -10.73 -8.69
N CYS A 84 -22.63 -12.02 -9.00
CA CYS A 84 -23.10 -12.52 -10.31
C CYS A 84 -24.52 -13.08 -10.28
N HIS A 85 -25.00 -13.53 -9.13
CA HIS A 85 -26.32 -14.12 -8.92
C HIS A 85 -26.71 -14.02 -7.45
N ASP A 86 -27.95 -14.35 -7.08
CA ASP A 86 -28.32 -14.42 -5.66
C ASP A 86 -27.44 -15.43 -4.91
N HIS A 87 -27.01 -15.10 -3.70
CA HIS A 87 -26.10 -15.93 -2.94
C HIS A 87 -26.67 -17.35 -2.74
N LYS A 88 -25.83 -18.38 -2.91
CA LYS A 88 -26.29 -19.78 -2.96
C LYS A 88 -26.87 -20.28 -1.64
N TYR A 89 -26.31 -19.84 -0.51
CA TYR A 89 -26.63 -20.37 0.82
C TYR A 89 -27.22 -19.30 1.75
N ASP A 90 -26.53 -18.17 1.90
CA ASP A 90 -27.03 -17.02 2.66
C ASP A 90 -28.20 -16.30 1.94
N PRO A 91 -29.16 -15.72 2.69
CA PRO A 91 -30.31 -15.01 2.15
C PRO A 91 -29.93 -13.59 1.68
N VAL A 92 -28.99 -13.50 0.75
CA VAL A 92 -28.53 -12.23 0.16
C VAL A 92 -28.76 -12.28 -1.34
N SER A 93 -29.60 -11.38 -1.83
CA SER A 93 -29.84 -11.20 -3.26
C SER A 93 -28.68 -10.45 -3.94
N GLN A 94 -28.53 -10.63 -5.25
CA GLN A 94 -27.62 -9.83 -6.07
C GLN A 94 -27.95 -8.33 -5.97
N LYS A 95 -29.23 -8.00 -5.83
CA LYS A 95 -29.66 -6.61 -5.65
C LYS A 95 -29.08 -6.01 -4.37
N GLU A 96 -29.12 -6.74 -3.26
CA GLU A 96 -28.56 -6.30 -1.97
C GLU A 96 -27.04 -6.20 -2.04
N PHE A 97 -26.37 -7.09 -2.79
CA PHE A 97 -24.94 -6.93 -3.08
C PHE A 97 -24.63 -5.58 -3.74
N PHE A 98 -25.37 -5.19 -4.79
CA PHE A 98 -25.14 -3.91 -5.45
C PHE A 98 -25.59 -2.70 -4.62
N GLN A 99 -26.56 -2.85 -3.72
CA GLN A 99 -26.88 -1.83 -2.72
C GLN A 99 -25.74 -1.64 -1.74
N PHE A 100 -25.10 -2.72 -1.29
CA PHE A 100 -23.95 -2.64 -0.41
C PHE A 100 -22.72 -2.08 -1.13
N PHE A 101 -22.48 -2.50 -2.37
CA PHE A 101 -21.48 -1.93 -3.28
C PHE A 101 -21.60 -0.40 -3.40
N ALA A 102 -22.82 0.12 -3.47
CA ALA A 102 -23.06 1.55 -3.63
C ALA A 102 -22.46 2.41 -2.49
N PHE A 103 -22.34 1.88 -1.26
CA PHE A 103 -21.69 2.60 -0.16
C PHE A 103 -20.21 2.88 -0.44
N PHE A 104 -19.50 1.88 -0.98
CA PHE A 104 -18.07 1.98 -1.30
C PHE A 104 -17.82 2.64 -2.66
N ASN A 105 -18.82 2.68 -3.54
CA ASN A 105 -18.76 3.30 -4.85
C ASN A 105 -18.83 4.84 -4.82
N SER A 106 -18.29 5.44 -3.76
CA SER A 106 -18.23 6.89 -3.53
C SER A 106 -16.78 7.38 -3.38
N SER A 107 -15.80 6.48 -3.37
CA SER A 107 -14.39 6.83 -3.21
C SER A 107 -13.79 7.47 -4.47
N ASP A 108 -12.98 8.50 -4.29
CA ASP A 108 -12.22 9.20 -5.36
C ASP A 108 -10.98 8.41 -5.86
N GLU A 109 -10.93 7.10 -5.63
CA GLU A 109 -9.82 6.28 -6.08
C GLU A 109 -9.78 6.20 -7.61
N PRO A 110 -8.64 6.54 -8.23
CA PRO A 110 -8.47 6.27 -9.64
C PRO A 110 -8.34 4.76 -9.83
N GLY A 111 -8.99 4.21 -10.86
CA GLY A 111 -8.79 2.81 -11.24
C GLY A 111 -7.45 2.53 -11.93
N LYS A 112 -6.39 3.20 -11.47
CA LYS A 112 -5.00 3.04 -11.89
C LYS A 112 -4.10 3.47 -10.74
N GLY A 113 -2.99 2.78 -10.57
CA GLY A 113 -1.97 3.11 -9.60
C GLY A 113 -1.17 4.35 -9.99
N ALA A 114 -0.42 4.89 -9.03
CA ALA A 114 0.46 6.03 -9.28
C ALA A 114 1.85 5.57 -9.73
N THR A 115 2.45 6.26 -10.70
CA THR A 115 3.79 5.93 -11.18
C THR A 115 4.83 6.13 -10.07
N ASN A 116 5.45 5.04 -9.60
CA ASN A 116 6.47 5.05 -8.54
C ASN A 116 6.02 5.78 -7.26
N ALA A 117 4.73 5.76 -6.94
CA ALA A 117 4.15 6.48 -5.81
C ALA A 117 2.91 5.77 -5.27
N ASN A 118 2.41 6.26 -4.13
CA ASN A 118 1.14 5.81 -3.58
C ASN A 118 -0.02 6.35 -4.43
N THR A 119 -1.02 5.49 -4.65
CA THR A 119 -2.23 5.82 -5.41
C THR A 119 -3.07 6.85 -4.67
N GLN A 120 -3.54 7.87 -5.39
CA GLN A 120 -4.43 8.89 -4.85
C GLN A 120 -5.77 8.30 -4.38
N PRO A 121 -6.49 8.93 -3.44
CA PRO A 121 -6.09 10.12 -2.68
C PRO A 121 -4.94 9.83 -1.70
N VAL A 122 -4.09 10.80 -1.40
CA VAL A 122 -3.08 10.68 -0.33
C VAL A 122 -3.25 11.81 0.67
N MET A 123 -2.81 11.60 1.91
CA MET A 123 -2.79 12.63 2.95
C MET A 123 -1.41 12.69 3.60
N PRO A 124 -0.94 13.87 4.02
CA PRO A 124 0.12 13.98 5.00
C PRO A 124 -0.30 13.24 6.27
N TYR A 125 0.60 12.46 6.85
CA TYR A 125 0.33 11.70 8.06
C TYR A 125 1.63 11.54 8.85
N ASP A 126 1.61 11.93 10.12
CA ASP A 126 2.72 11.73 11.03
C ASP A 126 2.44 10.46 11.86
N PRO A 127 3.12 9.33 11.57
CA PRO A 127 2.79 8.07 12.19
C PRO A 127 3.22 8.02 13.67
N PRO A 128 2.47 7.32 14.54
CA PRO A 128 2.81 7.20 15.96
C PRO A 128 4.13 6.44 16.19
N PHE A 129 4.55 5.60 15.23
CA PHE A 129 5.77 4.81 15.27
C PHE A 129 6.72 5.21 14.14
N GLY A 130 7.16 6.47 14.12
CA GLY A 130 8.19 6.96 13.22
C GLY A 130 9.07 7.99 13.91
N ALA A 131 10.34 8.07 13.50
CA ALA A 131 11.07 9.31 13.69
C ALA A 131 10.34 10.41 12.91
N PRO A 132 10.17 11.63 13.47
CA PRO A 132 9.48 12.73 12.79
C PRO A 132 10.05 12.90 11.38
N GLU A 133 9.22 13.22 10.39
CA GLU A 133 9.66 13.41 9.00
C GLU A 133 10.91 14.30 8.87
N ALA A 134 11.03 15.29 9.75
CA ALA A 134 12.19 16.16 9.89
C ALA A 134 13.52 15.42 10.15
N GLN A 135 13.50 14.35 10.95
CA GLN A 135 14.68 13.53 11.25
C GLN A 135 15.12 12.73 10.02
N TRP A 136 14.17 12.16 9.27
CA TRP A 136 14.47 11.46 8.01
C TRP A 136 14.94 12.42 6.93
N ALA A 137 14.34 13.59 6.79
CA ALA A 137 14.76 14.61 5.83
C ALA A 137 16.20 15.06 6.07
N SER A 138 16.58 15.28 7.35
CA SER A 138 17.97 15.59 7.69
C SER A 138 18.92 14.44 7.37
N ARG A 139 18.51 13.19 7.64
CA ARG A 139 19.32 12.01 7.34
C ARG A 139 19.45 11.77 5.83
N LEU A 140 18.39 11.97 5.06
CA LEU A 140 18.40 11.86 3.60
C LEU A 140 19.29 12.93 2.97
N LYS A 141 19.26 14.16 3.48
CA LYS A 141 20.17 15.22 3.05
C LYS A 141 21.62 14.84 3.32
N GLU A 142 21.94 14.38 4.54
CA GLU A 142 23.29 13.91 4.89
C GLU A 142 23.75 12.76 3.99
N LEU A 143 22.88 11.77 3.74
CA LEU A 143 23.19 10.65 2.85
C LEU A 143 23.36 11.09 1.39
N GLY A 144 22.57 12.05 0.92
CA GLY A 144 22.72 12.66 -0.40
C GLY A 144 24.04 13.41 -0.55
N ASP A 145 24.41 14.19 0.47
CA ASP A 145 25.70 14.87 0.53
C ASP A 145 26.87 13.86 0.52
N LEU A 146 26.76 12.75 1.25
CA LEU A 146 27.75 11.66 1.24
C LEU A 146 27.79 10.89 -0.09
N LEU A 147 26.69 10.86 -0.85
CA LEU A 147 26.68 10.23 -2.17
C LEU A 147 27.48 11.06 -3.19
N ILE A 148 27.39 12.39 -3.10
CA ILE A 148 28.09 13.33 -3.97
C ILE A 148 29.54 13.54 -3.50
N HIS A 149 29.73 13.61 -2.18
CA HIS A 149 31.00 13.84 -1.50
C HIS A 149 31.29 12.70 -0.51
N PRO A 150 31.69 11.52 -1.01
CA PRO A 150 31.91 10.35 -0.17
C PRO A 150 33.04 10.59 0.84
N ASP A 151 32.87 10.05 2.06
CA ASP A 151 33.87 10.15 3.12
C ASP A 151 35.24 9.69 2.57
N PRO A 152 36.28 10.54 2.60
CA PRO A 152 37.59 10.20 2.08
C PRO A 152 38.17 8.90 2.67
N ARG A 153 37.78 8.51 3.90
CA ARG A 153 38.15 7.23 4.50
C ARG A 153 37.52 6.06 3.75
N LEU A 154 36.24 6.13 3.42
CA LEU A 154 35.53 5.10 2.66
C LEU A 154 36.07 5.00 1.23
N VAL A 155 36.40 6.14 0.60
CA VAL A 155 37.04 6.16 -0.72
C VAL A 155 38.38 5.42 -0.68
N ARG A 156 39.22 5.71 0.32
CA ARG A 156 40.51 5.02 0.51
C ARG A 156 40.33 3.53 0.80
N GLN A 157 39.40 3.16 1.68
CA GLN A 157 39.11 1.76 1.98
C GLN A 157 38.61 1.00 0.75
N ARG A 158 37.74 1.61 -0.06
CA ARG A 158 37.29 1.04 -1.33
C ARG A 158 38.47 0.83 -2.29
N ALA A 159 39.36 1.81 -2.41
CA ALA A 159 40.54 1.68 -3.27
C ALA A 159 41.46 0.54 -2.80
N GLN A 160 41.76 0.47 -1.50
CA GLN A 160 42.54 -0.62 -0.90
C GLN A 160 41.88 -1.99 -1.12
N TRP A 161 40.56 -2.05 -0.98
CA TRP A 161 39.81 -3.27 -1.25
C TRP A 161 39.88 -3.68 -2.73
N LEU A 162 39.70 -2.75 -3.66
CA LEU A 162 39.82 -3.01 -5.11
C LEU A 162 41.23 -3.51 -5.48
N GLU A 163 42.27 -2.97 -4.85
CA GLU A 163 43.66 -3.42 -5.03
C GLU A 163 43.90 -4.82 -4.42
N SER A 164 43.14 -5.20 -3.39
CA SER A 164 43.22 -6.52 -2.77
C SER A 164 42.51 -7.63 -3.56
N LEU A 165 41.66 -7.26 -4.53
CA LEU A 165 40.96 -8.23 -5.34
C LEU A 165 41.94 -8.92 -6.29
N PRO A 166 41.86 -10.26 -6.45
CA PRO A 166 42.63 -10.94 -7.46
C PRO A 166 42.27 -10.38 -8.85
N PRO A 167 43.23 -10.32 -9.80
CA PRO A 167 42.93 -9.87 -11.14
C PRO A 167 41.80 -10.72 -11.72
N PRO A 168 40.85 -10.11 -12.46
CA PRO A 168 39.78 -10.86 -13.07
C PRO A 168 40.40 -11.95 -13.95
N THR A 169 40.13 -13.21 -13.61
CA THR A 169 40.47 -14.34 -14.48
C THR A 169 39.60 -14.23 -15.72
N VAL A 170 40.10 -13.53 -16.73
CA VAL A 170 39.61 -13.70 -18.10
C VAL A 170 40.06 -15.08 -18.52
N THR A 171 39.24 -16.09 -18.26
CA THR A 171 39.39 -17.36 -18.96
C THR A 171 39.14 -17.03 -20.43
N ALA A 172 40.19 -17.12 -21.25
CA ALA A 172 40.07 -17.04 -22.69
C ALA A 172 39.19 -18.20 -23.18
N ASN A 173 37.87 -18.00 -23.12
CA ASN A 173 36.94 -18.70 -23.97
C ASN A 173 36.66 -17.80 -25.18
N ASP A 174 37.69 -17.68 -26.03
CA ASP A 174 37.56 -17.25 -27.43
C ASP A 174 36.84 -18.33 -28.27
N ASN A 175 35.83 -18.99 -27.70
CA ASN A 175 34.97 -19.98 -28.34
C ASN A 175 33.58 -19.96 -27.70
N ALA A 176 32.93 -18.79 -27.63
CA ALA A 176 31.47 -18.78 -27.59
C ALA A 176 31.00 -19.00 -29.04
N PRO A 177 30.32 -20.12 -29.38
CA PRO A 177 29.69 -20.24 -30.68
C PRO A 177 28.68 -19.10 -30.83
N GLY A 178 28.69 -18.45 -32.00
CA GLY A 178 27.72 -17.40 -32.33
C GLY A 178 26.31 -17.87 -32.00
N PHE A 179 25.54 -16.99 -31.36
CA PHE A 179 24.12 -17.20 -31.13
C PHE A 179 23.40 -17.40 -32.48
N PRO A 180 22.50 -18.39 -32.60
CA PRO A 180 21.59 -18.51 -33.74
C PRO A 180 20.56 -17.37 -33.79
#